data_AF-A0A673FSU5-F1
#
_entry.id   AF-A0A673FSU5-F1
#
_cell.length_a   1.000
_cell.length_b   1.000
_cell.length_c   1.000
_cell.angle_alpha   90.00
_cell.angle_beta   90.00
_cell.angle_gamma   90.00
#
_symmetry.space_group_name_H-M   'P 1'
#
loop_
_entity.id
_entity.type
_entity.pdbx_description
1 polymer ?
#
loop_
_entity_poly.entity_id
_entity_poly.type
_entity_poly.pdbx_seq_one_letter_code
_entity_poly.pdbx_strand_id
1 'polypeptide(L)'
;LEQRNILQGQSYKRSEIKRRLTRKLSQRPTVAELQARKILRFHEYVESTHAQDYDRRADKPWTKLTPADKAAIRKELNEYKSSEMEVHEKSRIYTR
;
A
#
# COMPACT_ATOMS: atom_id res chain seq x y z
N LEU A 1 -37.07 11.36 23.26
CA LEU A 1 -36.34 12.62 22.99
C LEU A 1 -34.80 12.42 22.98
N GLU A 2 -34.27 11.33 22.39
CA GLU A 2 -32.83 10.99 22.60
C GLU A 2 -32.02 10.54 21.37
N GLN A 3 -32.43 10.87 20.14
CA GLN A 3 -31.65 10.47 18.94
C GLN A 3 -30.90 11.62 18.24
N ARG A 4 -30.99 12.86 18.74
CA ARG A 4 -30.34 14.04 18.10
C ARG A 4 -28.85 14.23 18.47
N ASN A 5 -28.36 13.60 19.53
CA ASN A 5 -26.99 13.79 20.02
C ASN A 5 -25.92 12.93 19.33
N ILE A 6 -26.27 11.80 18.70
CA ILE A 6 -25.29 10.85 18.14
C ILE A 6 -24.64 11.41 16.87
N LEU A 7 -25.41 12.07 16.01
CA LEU A 7 -24.91 12.70 14.78
C LEU A 7 -24.08 13.96 15.07
N GLN A 8 -24.47 14.77 16.05
CA GLN A 8 -23.67 15.90 16.54
C GLN A 8 -22.34 15.42 17.15
N GLY A 9 -22.35 14.33 17.91
CA GLY A 9 -21.14 13.73 18.49
C GLY A 9 -20.15 13.22 17.43
N GLN A 10 -20.62 12.60 16.35
CA GLN A 10 -19.76 12.17 15.24
C GLN A 10 -19.17 13.35 14.46
N SER A 11 -19.98 14.39 14.21
CA SER A 11 -19.52 15.63 13.57
C SER A 11 -18.46 16.36 14.42
N TYR A 12 -18.68 16.44 15.73
CA TYR A 12 -17.73 17.02 16.68
C TYR A 12 -16.40 16.25 16.71
N LYS A 13 -16.46 14.92 16.82
CA LYS A 13 -15.28 14.04 16.74
C LYS A 13 -14.51 14.25 15.43
N ARG A 14 -15.20 14.34 14.29
CA ARG A 14 -14.57 14.58 12.99
C ARG A 14 -13.92 15.96 12.90
N SER A 15 -14.57 17.00 13.44
CA SER A 15 -14.03 18.36 13.52
C SER A 15 -12.77 18.41 14.39
N GLU A 16 -12.80 17.73 15.54
CA GLU A 16 -11.67 17.65 16.45
C GLU A 16 -10.49 16.90 15.84
N ILE A 17 -10.73 15.78 15.14
CA ILE A 17 -9.71 15.05 14.39
C ILE A 17 -9.08 15.95 13.33
N LYS A 18 -9.90 16.67 12.54
CA LYS A 18 -9.40 17.62 11.53
C LYS A 18 -8.53 18.71 12.16
N ARG A 19 -9.01 19.36 13.23
CA ARG A 19 -8.28 20.40 13.96
C ARG A 19 -6.94 19.88 14.49
N ARG A 20 -6.94 18.69 15.12
CA ARG A 20 -5.73 18.05 15.65
C ARG A 20 -4.75 17.71 14.52
N LEU A 21 -5.26 17.22 13.39
CA LEU A 21 -4.44 16.90 12.22
C LEU A 21 -3.79 18.16 11.63
N THR A 22 -4.56 19.23 11.39
CA THR A 22 -4.02 20.49 10.87
C THR A 22 -2.90 21.02 11.76
N ARG A 23 -3.10 21.02 13.09
CA ARG A 23 -2.07 21.43 14.05
C ARG A 23 -0.83 20.53 14.00
N LYS A 24 -1.01 19.21 13.90
CA LYS A 24 0.11 18.25 13.81
C LYS A 24 0.89 18.41 12.50
N LEU A 25 0.22 18.70 11.40
CA LEU A 25 0.86 18.91 10.09
C LEU A 25 1.60 20.23 10.04
N SER A 26 1.04 21.31 10.62
CA SER A 26 1.72 22.61 10.67
C SER A 26 2.93 22.63 11.61
N GLN A 27 2.94 21.79 12.65
CA GLN A 27 4.04 21.64 13.61
C GLN A 27 4.90 20.41 13.34
N ARG A 28 4.87 19.86 12.12
CA ARG A 28 5.65 18.68 11.80
C ARG A 28 7.14 19.06 11.80
N PRO A 29 8.00 18.31 12.53
CA PRO A 29 9.42 18.63 12.59
C PRO A 29 10.05 18.51 11.20
N THR A 30 10.99 19.40 10.93
CA THR A 30 11.79 19.37 9.69
C THR A 30 12.75 18.19 9.68
N VAL A 31 13.27 17.81 8.50
CA VAL A 31 14.29 16.77 8.37
C VAL A 31 15.54 17.13 9.19
N ALA A 32 15.94 18.40 9.18
CA ALA A 32 17.05 18.91 9.97
C ALA A 32 16.82 18.73 11.48
N GLU A 33 15.61 19.00 11.98
CA GLU A 33 15.26 18.75 13.39
C GLU A 33 15.29 17.26 13.74
N LEU A 34 14.82 16.39 12.83
CA LEU A 34 14.87 14.94 13.03
C LEU A 34 16.30 14.40 13.04
N GLN A 35 17.20 15.00 12.25
CA GLN A 35 18.65 14.69 12.27
C GLN A 35 19.33 15.23 13.54
N ALA A 36 19.04 16.47 13.95
CA ALA A 36 19.57 17.07 15.16
C ALA A 36 19.18 16.28 16.43
N ARG A 37 17.95 15.75 16.44
CA ARG A 37 17.45 14.86 17.50
C ARG A 37 17.92 13.41 17.37
N LYS A 38 18.75 13.09 16.37
CA LYS A 38 19.27 11.74 16.05
C LYS A 38 18.17 10.69 15.83
N ILE A 39 16.97 11.10 15.39
CA ILE A 39 15.83 10.23 15.04
C ILE A 39 16.01 9.65 13.65
N LEU A 40 16.40 10.49 12.67
CA LEU A 40 16.81 10.05 11.34
C LEU A 40 18.33 10.07 11.28
N ARG A 41 18.94 8.92 11.01
CA ARG A 41 20.38 8.78 10.83
C ARG A 41 20.62 8.14 9.46
N PHE A 42 21.27 8.88 8.57
CA PHE A 42 21.74 8.36 7.28
C PHE A 42 23.25 8.27 7.36
N HIS A 43 23.82 7.18 6.88
CA HIS A 43 25.26 7.08 6.70
C HIS A 43 25.64 7.89 5.47
N GLU A 44 26.71 8.68 5.59
CA GLU A 44 27.26 9.45 4.46
C GLU A 44 27.94 8.54 3.44
N TYR A 45 28.46 7.40 3.91
CA TYR A 45 29.13 6.41 3.10
C TYR A 45 28.20 5.26 2.76
N VAL A 46 28.16 4.93 1.47
CA VAL A 46 27.48 3.76 0.94
C VAL A 46 28.53 2.91 0.26
N GLU A 47 28.74 1.69 0.76
CA GLU A 47 29.60 0.71 0.12
C GLU A 47 28.96 0.24 -1.20
N SER A 48 29.76 0.18 -2.25
CA SER A 48 29.33 -0.31 -3.56
C SER A 48 30.24 -1.45 -3.99
N THR A 49 29.63 -2.54 -4.46
CA THR A 49 30.33 -3.70 -5.01
C THR A 49 29.90 -3.91 -6.45
N HIS A 50 30.79 -4.53 -7.24
CA HIS A 50 30.47 -4.83 -8.63
C HIS A 50 29.37 -5.88 -8.72
N ALA A 51 28.33 -5.56 -9.48
CA ALA A 51 27.34 -6.55 -9.86
C ALA A 51 27.97 -7.57 -10.82
N GLN A 52 27.45 -8.80 -10.81
CA GLN A 52 27.84 -9.84 -11.76
C GLN A 52 27.61 -9.35 -13.20
N ASP A 53 28.60 -9.57 -14.06
CA ASP A 53 28.53 -9.24 -15.49
C ASP A 53 28.12 -10.47 -16.30
N TYR A 54 26.81 -10.64 -16.46
CA TYR A 54 26.22 -11.71 -17.25
C TYR A 54 24.93 -11.21 -17.92
N ASP A 55 24.52 -11.92 -18.96
CA ASP A 55 23.31 -11.58 -19.70
C ASP A 55 22.05 -11.90 -18.88
N ARG A 56 21.32 -10.85 -18.49
CA ARG A 56 20.05 -10.94 -17.75
C ARG A 56 18.82 -10.90 -18.66
N ARG A 57 18.99 -10.98 -19.99
CA ARG A 57 17.87 -11.01 -20.93
C ARG A 57 17.05 -12.29 -20.75
N ALA A 58 15.73 -12.10 -20.75
CA ALA A 58 14.74 -13.18 -20.74
C ALA A 58 13.65 -12.84 -21.76
N ASP A 59 13.04 -13.87 -22.37
CA ASP A 59 11.87 -13.65 -23.22
C ASP A 59 10.71 -13.10 -22.38
N LYS A 60 9.84 -12.33 -23.03
CA LYS A 60 8.69 -11.68 -22.40
C LYS A 60 7.40 -12.31 -22.93
N PRO A 61 7.06 -13.56 -22.56
CA PRO A 61 5.93 -14.27 -23.17
C PRO A 61 4.60 -13.52 -23.02
N TRP A 62 4.45 -12.72 -21.95
CA TRP A 62 3.26 -11.90 -21.74
C TRP A 62 2.99 -10.85 -22.82
N THR A 63 4.01 -10.44 -23.61
CA THR A 63 3.81 -9.50 -24.72
C THR A 63 3.18 -10.15 -25.95
N LYS A 64 3.21 -11.49 -26.04
CA LYS A 64 2.70 -12.28 -27.17
C LYS A 64 1.27 -12.77 -26.97
N LEU A 65 0.64 -12.44 -25.83
CA LEU A 65 -0.70 -12.93 -25.48
C LEU A 65 -1.79 -12.30 -26.36
N THR A 66 -2.55 -13.14 -27.05
CA THR A 66 -3.73 -12.74 -27.83
C THR A 66 -4.91 -12.38 -26.90
N PRO A 67 -5.95 -11.69 -27.41
CA PRO A 67 -7.18 -11.48 -26.64
C PRO A 67 -7.84 -12.78 -26.16
N ALA A 68 -7.76 -13.84 -26.97
CA ALA A 68 -8.27 -15.16 -26.63
C ALA A 68 -7.48 -15.80 -25.47
N ASP A 69 -6.14 -15.76 -25.53
CA ASP A 69 -5.28 -16.28 -24.45
C ASP A 69 -5.56 -15.56 -23.13
N LYS A 70 -5.70 -14.24 -23.18
CA LYS A 70 -6.03 -13.44 -21.99
C LYS A 70 -7.40 -13.82 -21.43
N ALA A 71 -8.39 -14.13 -22.28
CA ALA A 71 -9.71 -14.56 -21.84
C ALA A 71 -9.65 -15.95 -21.18
N ALA A 72 -8.90 -16.89 -21.77
CA ALA A 72 -8.67 -18.20 -21.19
C ALA A 72 -7.98 -18.11 -19.82
N ILE A 73 -6.89 -17.35 -19.73
CA ILE A 73 -6.15 -17.13 -18.47
C ILE A 73 -7.04 -16.50 -17.39
N ARG A 74 -7.89 -15.53 -17.75
CA ARG A 74 -8.84 -14.94 -16.78
C ARG A 74 -9.83 -15.97 -16.25
N LYS A 75 -10.37 -16.83 -17.13
CA LYS A 75 -11.30 -17.88 -16.74
C LYS A 75 -10.63 -18.85 -15.78
N GLU A 76 -9.44 -19.32 -16.14
CA GLU A 76 -8.63 -20.24 -15.32
C GLU A 76 -8.32 -19.66 -13.94
N LEU A 77 -7.84 -18.40 -13.88
CA LEU A 77 -7.54 -17.74 -12.62
C LEU A 77 -8.77 -17.50 -11.74
N ASN A 78 -9.94 -17.22 -12.34
CA ASN A 78 -11.16 -17.04 -11.57
C ASN A 78 -11.65 -18.37 -10.98
N GLU A 79 -11.55 -19.47 -11.75
CA GLU A 79 -11.87 -20.81 -11.26
C GLU A 79 -10.96 -21.15 -10.07
N TYR A 80 -9.65 -21.11 -10.27
CA TYR A 80 -8.64 -21.39 -9.24
C TYR A 80 -8.89 -20.59 -7.96
N LYS A 81 -9.13 -19.27 -8.06
CA LYS A 81 -9.35 -18.41 -6.90
C LYS A 81 -10.62 -18.72 -6.13
N SER A 82 -11.62 -19.29 -6.78
CA SER A 82 -12.93 -19.56 -6.18
C SER A 82 -13.04 -20.95 -5.57
N SER A 83 -12.35 -21.95 -6.16
CA SER A 83 -12.47 -23.35 -5.80
C SER A 83 -11.23 -23.94 -5.12
N GLU A 84 -10.03 -23.50 -5.48
CA GLU A 84 -8.76 -24.14 -5.05
C GLU A 84 -7.91 -23.26 -4.13
N MET A 85 -7.91 -21.95 -4.35
CA MET A 85 -7.05 -21.03 -3.60
C MET A 85 -7.56 -20.85 -2.17
N GLU A 86 -6.78 -21.34 -1.20
CA GLU A 86 -7.11 -21.15 0.21
C GLU A 86 -6.97 -19.67 0.61
N VAL A 87 -8.07 -19.11 1.11
CA VAL A 87 -8.11 -17.74 1.62
C VAL A 87 -8.83 -17.74 2.95
N HIS A 88 -8.22 -17.13 3.96
CA HIS A 88 -8.86 -16.94 5.25
C HIS A 88 -10.20 -16.20 5.10
N GLU A 89 -11.23 -16.66 5.82
CA GLU A 89 -12.62 -16.20 5.65
C GLU A 89 -12.78 -14.67 5.65
N LYS A 90 -12.15 -13.99 6.62
CA LYS A 90 -12.20 -12.51 6.73
C LYS A 90 -11.50 -11.76 5.57
N SER A 91 -10.68 -12.46 4.79
CA SER A 91 -9.88 -11.88 3.72
C SER A 91 -10.43 -12.20 2.33
N ARG A 92 -11.50 -13.00 2.21
CA ARG A 92 -12.09 -13.38 0.91
C ARG A 92 -12.49 -12.18 0.05
N ILE A 93 -12.90 -11.07 0.69
CA ILE A 93 -13.25 -9.81 0.00
C ILE A 93 -12.08 -9.16 -0.74
N TYR A 94 -10.84 -9.57 -0.45
CA TYR A 94 -9.63 -9.05 -1.09
C TYR A 94 -9.11 -9.94 -2.21
N THR A 95 -9.76 -11.08 -2.48
CA THR A 95 -9.46 -11.90 -3.65
C THR A 95 -9.83 -11.13 -4.91
N ARG A 96 -8.81 -10.81 -5.72
CA ARG A 96 -8.92 -9.96 -6.92
C ARG A 96 -9.55 -10.68 -8.10
#